data_AF-A0A484HIE5-F1
#
_entry.id   AF-A0A484HIE5-F1
#
_cell.length_a   1.000
_cell.length_b   1.000
_cell.length_c   1.000
_cell.angle_alpha   90.00
_cell.angle_beta   90.00
_cell.angle_gamma   90.00
#
_symmetry.space_group_name_H-M   'P 1'
#
loop_
_entity.id
_entity.type
_entity.pdbx_description
1 polymer ?
#
loop_
_entity_poly.entity_id
_entity_poly.type
_entity_poly.pdbx_seq_one_letter_code
_entity_poly.pdbx_strand_id
1 'polypeptide(L)'
;MDDYEKFEAECEKRKNENHTFIIGFTRYLENKKLSQKTITKHVGNIDFYINDFLLYESPQEAAEGVTELNYFLGYWFIKKAMWASPTSIKENIASLKHFYSYMNKIGQVSAEELDEMKAEIKERKDDWIETVQRYDDLNIDMDDVWG
;
A
#
# COMPACT_ATOMS: atom_id res chain seq x y z
N MET A 1 24.80 17.99 -6.97
CA MET A 1 24.09 16.84 -6.42
C MET A 1 24.10 15.74 -7.45
N ASP A 2 24.67 14.59 -7.13
CA ASP A 2 24.54 13.41 -7.98
C ASP A 2 23.11 12.84 -7.94
N ASP A 3 22.80 11.86 -8.78
CA ASP A 3 21.44 11.33 -8.90
C ASP A 3 20.98 10.59 -7.64
N TYR A 4 21.91 10.04 -6.86
CA TYR A 4 21.60 9.39 -5.57
C TYR A 4 21.24 10.43 -4.50
N GLU A 5 22.00 11.53 -4.40
CA GLU A 5 21.69 12.64 -3.49
C GLU A 5 20.34 13.30 -3.81
N LYS A 6 19.97 13.39 -5.09
CA LYS A 6 18.62 13.88 -5.50
C LYS A 6 17.52 12.92 -5.06
N PHE A 7 17.74 11.61 -5.25
CA PHE A 7 16.79 10.58 -4.84
C PHE A 7 16.55 10.62 -3.32
N GLU A 8 17.62 10.65 -2.51
CA GLU A 8 17.50 10.75 -1.06
C GLU A 8 16.76 12.02 -0.62
N ALA A 9 17.07 13.16 -1.24
CA ALA A 9 16.40 14.42 -0.93
C ALA A 9 14.89 14.37 -1.24
N GLU A 10 14.49 13.74 -2.35
CA GLU A 10 13.07 13.58 -2.68
C GLU A 10 12.38 12.60 -1.73
N CYS A 11 13.03 11.47 -1.39
CA CYS A 11 12.52 10.55 -0.37
C CYS A 11 12.24 11.25 0.97
N GLU A 12 13.18 12.05 1.46
CA GLU A 12 13.00 12.77 2.73
C GLU A 12 11.90 13.83 2.63
N LYS A 13 11.78 14.52 1.50
CA LYS A 13 10.65 15.42 1.25
C LYS A 13 9.31 14.67 1.33
N ARG A 14 9.18 13.53 0.64
CA ARG A 14 7.95 12.72 0.65
C ARG A 14 7.63 12.15 2.02
N LYS A 15 8.62 11.68 2.79
CA LYS A 15 8.40 11.22 4.17
C LYS A 15 7.82 12.32 5.07
N ASN A 16 8.28 13.55 4.92
CA ASN A 16 7.75 14.70 5.67
C ASN A 16 6.28 14.99 5.30
N GLU A 17 5.94 14.92 4.01
CA GLU A 17 4.55 15.06 3.53
C GLU A 17 3.67 13.90 4.05
N ASN A 18 4.14 12.66 3.90
CA ASN A 18 3.48 11.44 4.34
C ASN A 18 3.19 11.44 5.85
N HIS A 19 4.06 12.02 6.67
CA HIS A 19 3.81 12.16 8.11
C HIS A 19 2.51 12.93 8.40
N THR A 20 2.22 13.97 7.62
CA THR A 20 0.98 14.75 7.73
C THR A 20 -0.24 13.90 7.37
N PHE A 21 -0.14 13.09 6.31
CA PHE A 21 -1.19 12.15 5.93
C PHE A 21 -1.43 11.07 6.99
N ILE A 22 -0.39 10.51 7.60
CA ILE A 22 -0.50 9.51 8.67
C ILE A 22 -1.22 10.07 9.89
N ILE A 23 -0.91 11.30 10.32
CA ILE A 23 -1.58 11.95 11.45
C ILE A 23 -3.08 12.12 11.15
N GLY A 24 -3.41 12.66 9.96
CA GLY A 24 -4.81 12.86 9.57
C GLY A 24 -5.57 11.55 9.39
N PHE A 25 -4.91 10.53 8.83
CA PHE A 25 -5.47 9.19 8.69
C PHE A 25 -5.76 8.53 10.05
N THR A 26 -4.85 8.67 11.01
CA THR A 26 -5.04 8.19 12.39
C THR A 26 -6.31 8.80 12.99
N ARG A 27 -6.46 10.13 12.92
CA ARG A 27 -7.66 10.85 13.39
C ARG A 27 -8.93 10.40 12.65
N TYR A 28 -8.83 10.15 11.35
CA TYR A 28 -9.94 9.62 10.56
C TYR A 28 -10.41 8.25 11.08
N LEU A 29 -9.50 7.35 11.46
CA LEU A 29 -9.86 6.05 12.01
C LEU A 29 -10.41 6.14 13.45
N GLU A 30 -9.86 7.03 14.28
CA GLU A 30 -10.38 7.33 15.63
C GLU A 30 -11.84 7.81 15.56
N ASN A 31 -12.15 8.72 14.62
CA ASN A 31 -13.51 9.20 14.38
C ASN A 31 -14.48 8.11 13.90
N LYS A 32 -13.96 7.04 13.28
CA LYS A 32 -14.73 5.83 12.94
C LYS A 32 -14.91 4.87 14.13
N LYS A 33 -14.39 5.23 15.31
CA LYS A 33 -14.49 4.46 16.56
C LYS A 33 -13.87 3.05 16.45
N LEU A 34 -12.82 2.91 15.63
CA LEU A 34 -12.06 1.65 15.58
C LEU A 34 -11.24 1.46 16.86
N SER A 35 -10.92 0.20 17.18
CA SER A 35 -10.07 -0.09 18.34
C SER A 35 -8.64 0.39 18.12
N GLN A 36 -7.93 0.76 19.19
CA GLN A 36 -6.53 1.21 19.09
C GLN A 36 -5.64 0.19 18.38
N LYS A 37 -5.84 -1.11 18.66
CA LYS A 37 -5.11 -2.21 18.00
C LYS A 37 -5.35 -2.20 16.48
N THR A 38 -6.59 -1.99 16.06
CA THR A 38 -6.96 -1.90 14.65
C THR A 38 -6.37 -0.65 13.99
N ILE A 39 -6.38 0.48 14.68
CA ILE A 39 -5.79 1.75 14.20
C ILE A 39 -4.29 1.57 13.98
N THR A 40 -3.56 1.09 14.98
CA THR A 40 -2.11 0.85 14.89
C THR A 40 -1.75 -0.04 13.72
N LYS A 41 -2.52 -1.10 13.48
CA LYS A 41 -2.33 -1.99 12.33
C LYS A 41 -2.57 -1.29 10.99
N HIS A 42 -3.67 -0.55 10.86
CA HIS A 42 -3.93 0.18 9.62
C HIS A 42 -2.87 1.24 9.34
N VAL A 43 -2.47 2.00 10.37
CA VAL A 43 -1.41 3.00 10.26
C VAL A 43 -0.09 2.35 9.87
N GLY A 44 0.31 1.25 10.51
CA GLY A 44 1.56 0.56 10.16
C GLY A 44 1.58 0.04 8.72
N ASN A 45 0.47 -0.54 8.23
CA ASN A 45 0.38 -0.98 6.84
C ASN A 45 0.48 0.18 5.84
N ILE A 46 -0.11 1.33 6.18
CA ILE A 46 -0.07 2.52 5.32
C ILE A 46 1.29 3.21 5.36
N ASP A 47 1.91 3.30 6.53
CA ASP A 47 3.27 3.79 6.68
C ASP A 47 4.23 2.98 5.79
N PHE A 48 4.17 1.64 5.88
CA PHE A 48 4.95 0.76 5.02
C PHE A 48 4.66 0.97 3.52
N TYR A 49 3.40 1.15 3.16
CA TYR A 49 3.03 1.39 1.76
C TYR A 49 3.63 2.70 1.21
N ILE A 50 3.41 3.82 1.91
CA ILE A 50 3.77 5.14 1.37
C ILE A 50 5.24 5.51 1.60
N ASN A 51 5.91 4.92 2.60
CA ASN A 51 7.29 5.25 2.95
C ASN A 51 8.31 4.19 2.52
N ASP A 52 7.93 2.90 2.44
CA ASP A 52 8.84 1.85 1.98
C ASP A 52 8.59 1.50 0.51
N PHE A 53 7.35 1.27 0.11
CA PHE A 53 7.04 0.84 -1.26
C PHE A 53 7.07 2.00 -2.27
N LEU A 54 6.29 3.06 -2.07
CA LEU A 54 6.21 4.19 -3.02
C LEU A 54 7.52 4.99 -3.15
N LEU A 55 8.47 4.79 -2.24
CA LEU A 55 9.79 5.43 -2.27
C LEU A 55 10.91 4.46 -2.69
N TYR A 56 10.59 3.22 -3.08
CA TYR A 56 11.60 2.17 -3.28
C TYR A 56 12.46 2.38 -4.54
N GLU A 57 11.86 2.60 -5.71
CA GLU A 57 12.59 2.74 -6.99
C GLU A 57 12.67 4.19 -7.43
N SER A 58 11.54 4.87 -7.43
CA SER A 58 11.41 6.29 -7.74
C SER A 58 10.38 6.88 -6.79
N PRO A 59 10.69 7.97 -6.06
CA PRO A 59 9.78 8.51 -5.06
C PRO A 59 8.49 9.03 -5.70
N GLN A 60 7.38 8.37 -5.38
CA GLN A 60 6.03 8.75 -5.78
C GLN A 60 5.31 9.51 -4.67
N GLU A 61 4.28 10.28 -5.02
CA GLU A 61 3.39 10.91 -4.06
C GLU A 61 2.40 9.88 -3.50
N ALA A 62 1.95 10.05 -2.25
CA ALA A 62 0.98 9.12 -1.65
C ALA A 62 -0.36 9.07 -2.42
N ALA A 63 -0.73 10.15 -3.12
CA ALA A 63 -1.90 10.21 -3.97
C ALA A 63 -1.74 9.32 -5.22
N GLU A 64 -0.59 9.37 -5.89
CA GLU A 64 -0.28 8.55 -7.08
C GLU A 64 -0.35 7.05 -6.77
N GLY A 65 -0.03 6.67 -5.53
CA GLY A 65 -0.12 5.27 -5.09
C GLY A 65 -1.53 4.65 -5.21
N VAL A 66 -2.60 5.42 -5.48
CA VAL A 66 -3.96 4.86 -5.65
C VAL A 66 -4.05 3.89 -6.85
N THR A 67 -3.13 4.01 -7.82
CA THR A 67 -3.06 3.15 -9.01
C THR A 67 -1.98 2.06 -8.91
N GLU A 68 -1.25 1.96 -7.80
CA GLU A 68 -0.09 1.07 -7.66
C GLU A 68 -0.42 -0.26 -6.94
N LEU A 69 -1.70 -0.50 -6.63
CA LEU A 69 -2.13 -1.63 -5.80
C LEU A 69 -1.80 -2.98 -6.43
N ASN A 70 -2.01 -3.14 -7.74
CA ASN A 70 -1.67 -4.39 -8.40
C ASN A 70 -0.16 -4.68 -8.38
N TYR A 71 0.68 -3.67 -8.59
CA TYR A 71 2.14 -3.84 -8.50
C TYR A 71 2.57 -4.16 -7.07
N PHE A 72 2.00 -3.47 -6.09
CA PHE A 72 2.25 -3.71 -4.67
C PHE A 72 1.81 -5.11 -4.24
N LEU A 73 0.51 -5.40 -4.30
CA LEU A 73 -0.09 -6.62 -3.73
C LEU A 73 0.14 -7.86 -4.59
N GLY A 74 0.30 -7.69 -5.90
CA GLY A 74 0.53 -8.80 -6.84
C GLY A 74 1.99 -9.17 -7.02
N TYR A 75 2.94 -8.31 -6.64
CA TYR A 75 4.36 -8.58 -6.87
C TYR A 75 5.28 -8.07 -5.78
N TRP A 76 5.38 -6.75 -5.58
CA TRP A 76 6.42 -6.17 -4.74
C TRP A 76 6.30 -6.63 -3.28
N PHE A 77 5.09 -6.59 -2.72
CA PHE A 77 4.80 -7.01 -1.36
C PHE A 77 5.16 -8.48 -1.14
N ILE A 78 4.74 -9.35 -2.06
CA ILE A 78 5.01 -10.79 -2.02
C ILE A 78 6.51 -11.06 -2.04
N LYS A 79 7.25 -10.36 -2.90
CA LYS A 79 8.68 -10.58 -3.09
C LYS A 79 9.55 -9.95 -2.00
N LYS A 80 9.13 -8.82 -1.42
CA LYS A 80 9.97 -7.97 -0.56
C LYS A 80 9.59 -8.02 0.92
N ALA A 81 8.32 -8.27 1.24
CA ALA A 81 7.88 -8.34 2.62
C ALA A 81 7.95 -9.79 3.14
N MET A 82 8.88 -10.07 4.06
CA MET A 82 9.01 -11.40 4.69
C MET A 82 7.75 -11.88 5.44
N TRP A 83 6.80 -10.99 5.67
CA TRP A 83 5.52 -11.26 6.33
C TRP A 83 4.35 -11.31 5.34
N ALA A 84 4.63 -11.38 4.03
CA ALA A 84 3.63 -11.62 3.01
C ALA A 84 2.94 -12.97 3.28
N SER A 85 1.61 -12.97 3.18
CA SER A 85 0.74 -14.11 3.39
C SER A 85 -0.65 -13.77 2.88
N PRO A 86 -1.53 -14.75 2.65
CA PRO A 86 -2.94 -14.50 2.32
C PRO A 86 -3.66 -13.58 3.30
N THR A 87 -3.29 -13.66 4.57
CA THR A 87 -3.88 -12.83 5.63
C THR A 87 -3.36 -11.40 5.52
N SER A 88 -2.04 -11.19 5.41
CA SER A 88 -1.48 -9.84 5.31
C SER A 88 -1.89 -9.13 4.01
N ILE A 89 -2.10 -9.83 2.89
CA ILE A 89 -2.69 -9.25 1.68
C ILE A 89 -4.07 -8.65 2.00
N LYS A 90 -4.98 -9.42 2.63
CA LYS A 90 -6.32 -8.95 2.99
C LYS A 90 -6.27 -7.77 3.96
N GLU A 91 -5.30 -7.76 4.86
CA GLU A 91 -5.10 -6.69 5.83
C GLU A 91 -4.61 -5.41 5.17
N ASN A 92 -3.66 -5.49 4.23
CA ASN A 92 -3.21 -4.36 3.42
C ASN A 92 -4.36 -3.81 2.57
N ILE A 93 -5.14 -4.65 1.90
CA ILE A 93 -6.34 -4.24 1.15
C ILE A 93 -7.29 -3.41 2.03
N ALA A 94 -7.57 -3.88 3.25
CA ALA A 94 -8.44 -3.16 4.17
C ALA A 94 -7.85 -1.79 4.56
N SER A 95 -6.56 -1.74 4.89
CA SER A 95 -5.83 -0.50 5.19
C SER A 95 -5.88 0.49 4.03
N LEU A 96 -5.56 0.04 2.82
CA LEU A 96 -5.53 0.85 1.59
C LEU A 96 -6.90 1.44 1.28
N LYS A 97 -7.97 0.64 1.39
CA LYS A 97 -9.35 1.14 1.24
C LYS A 97 -9.68 2.24 2.24
N HIS A 98 -9.26 2.09 3.50
CA HIS A 98 -9.46 3.11 4.51
C HIS A 98 -8.66 4.38 4.20
N PHE A 99 -7.40 4.23 3.80
CA PHE A 99 -6.51 5.34 3.50
C PHE A 99 -6.96 6.14 2.30
N TYR A 100 -7.24 5.50 1.17
CA TYR A 100 -7.69 6.21 -0.02
C TYR A 100 -9.10 6.79 0.13
N SER A 101 -9.95 6.19 0.96
CA SER A 101 -11.21 6.86 1.39
C SER A 101 -10.96 8.12 2.20
N TYR A 102 -9.88 8.18 2.98
CA TYR A 102 -9.46 9.39 3.70
C TYR A 102 -8.84 10.41 2.73
N MET A 103 -7.93 9.99 1.85
CA MET A 103 -7.31 10.84 0.82
C MET A 103 -8.35 11.51 -0.07
N ASN A 104 -9.40 10.79 -0.46
CA ASN A 104 -10.52 11.36 -1.18
C ASN A 104 -11.27 12.43 -0.38
N LYS A 105 -11.52 12.19 0.93
CA LYS A 105 -12.19 13.18 1.78
C LYS A 105 -11.42 14.49 1.94
N ILE A 106 -10.09 14.44 1.85
CA ILE A 106 -9.23 15.62 1.92
C ILE A 106 -8.85 16.16 0.54
N GLY A 107 -9.47 15.64 -0.53
CA GLY A 107 -9.30 16.13 -1.90
C GLY A 107 -7.96 15.78 -2.56
N GLN A 108 -7.21 14.83 -2.02
CA GLN A 108 -5.94 14.38 -2.60
C GLN A 108 -6.13 13.35 -3.72
N VAL A 109 -7.27 12.66 -3.73
CA VAL A 109 -7.64 11.67 -4.76
C VAL A 109 -9.09 11.90 -5.16
N SER A 110 -9.40 11.84 -6.44
CA SER A 110 -10.75 12.00 -6.96
C SER A 110 -11.67 10.83 -6.58
N ALA A 111 -12.98 11.01 -6.76
CA ALA A 111 -13.93 9.92 -6.53
C ALA A 111 -13.76 8.80 -7.58
N GLU A 112 -13.39 9.17 -8.81
CA GLU A 112 -13.15 8.26 -9.93
C GLU A 112 -11.97 7.33 -9.64
N GLU A 113 -10.79 7.89 -9.31
CA GLU A 113 -9.59 7.11 -8.94
C GLU A 113 -9.87 6.18 -7.75
N LEU A 114 -10.62 6.65 -6.75
CA LEU A 114 -11.00 5.82 -5.61
C LEU A 114 -11.91 4.65 -6.01
N ASP A 115 -12.82 4.85 -6.96
CA ASP A 115 -13.73 3.81 -7.43
C ASP A 115 -13.04 2.82 -8.38
N GLU A 116 -12.10 3.28 -9.21
CA GLU A 116 -11.20 2.44 -10.01
C GLU A 116 -10.34 1.54 -9.12
N MET A 117 -9.71 2.09 -8.09
CA MET A 117 -8.95 1.31 -7.11
C MET A 117 -9.82 0.23 -6.43
N LYS A 118 -11.08 0.55 -6.09
CA LYS A 118 -12.00 -0.46 -5.53
C LYS A 118 -12.39 -1.53 -6.54
N ALA A 119 -12.51 -1.18 -7.82
CA ALA A 119 -12.80 -2.12 -8.90
C ALA A 119 -11.61 -3.07 -9.10
N GLU A 120 -10.38 -2.56 -9.15
CA GLU A 120 -9.16 -3.37 -9.23
C GLU A 120 -9.08 -4.38 -8.07
N ILE A 121 -9.32 -3.93 -6.82
CA ILE A 121 -9.37 -4.82 -5.66
C ILE A 121 -10.43 -5.91 -5.84
N LYS A 122 -11.59 -5.59 -6.41
CA LYS A 122 -12.67 -6.58 -6.60
C LYS A 122 -12.28 -7.63 -7.63
N GLU A 123 -11.55 -7.24 -8.68
CA GLU A 123 -11.16 -8.12 -9.77
C GLU A 123 -9.92 -8.96 -9.44
N ARG A 124 -8.94 -8.38 -8.75
CA ARG A 124 -7.59 -8.95 -8.59
C ARG A 124 -7.33 -9.59 -7.22
N LYS A 125 -8.19 -9.37 -6.23
CA LYS A 125 -7.93 -9.80 -4.85
C LYS A 125 -7.64 -11.30 -4.75
N ASP A 126 -8.40 -12.13 -5.46
CA ASP A 126 -8.22 -13.57 -5.40
C ASP A 126 -6.90 -13.97 -6.10
N ASP A 127 -6.57 -13.36 -7.25
CA ASP A 127 -5.26 -13.53 -7.91
C ASP A 127 -4.09 -13.18 -6.98
N TRP A 128 -4.14 -12.07 -6.25
CA TRP A 128 -3.07 -11.68 -5.31
C TRP A 128 -2.92 -12.69 -4.17
N ILE A 129 -4.03 -13.23 -3.68
CA ILE A 129 -4.03 -14.26 -2.62
C ILE A 129 -3.43 -15.57 -3.16
N GLU A 130 -3.83 -16.00 -4.35
CA GLU A 130 -3.29 -17.21 -4.96
C GLU A 130 -1.81 -17.06 -5.28
N THR A 131 -1.38 -15.88 -5.73
CA THR A 131 0.02 -15.59 -6.04
C THR A 131 0.91 -15.73 -4.80
N VAL A 132 0.51 -15.18 -3.65
CA VAL A 132 1.31 -15.33 -2.42
C VAL A 132 1.29 -16.79 -1.92
N GLN A 133 0.20 -17.52 -2.13
CA GLN A 133 0.17 -18.96 -1.82
C GLN A 133 1.12 -19.76 -2.69
N ARG A 134 1.19 -19.43 -3.99
CA ARG A 134 2.13 -20.08 -4.92
C ARG A 134 3.58 -19.77 -4.54
N TYR A 135 3.87 -18.51 -4.20
CA TYR A 135 5.21 -18.07 -3.80
C TYR A 135 5.72 -18.78 -2.54
N ASP A 136 4.84 -19.06 -1.57
CA ASP A 136 5.19 -19.76 -0.34
C ASP A 136 5.29 -21.30 -0.51
N ASP A 137 4.86 -21.84 -1.67
CA ASP A 137 4.93 -23.28 -1.94
C ASP A 137 6.31 -23.68 -2.47
N LEU A 138 7.05 -24.42 -1.64
CA LEU A 138 8.39 -24.93 -1.97
C LEU A 138 8.42 -25.91 -3.15
N ASN A 139 7.27 -26.38 -3.63
CA ASN A 139 7.17 -27.32 -4.75
C ASN A 139 6.86 -26.63 -6.09
N ILE A 140 6.62 -25.32 -6.08
CA ILE A 140 6.35 -24.53 -7.28
C ILE A 140 7.65 -23.93 -7.80
N ASP A 141 7.85 -23.97 -9.12
CA ASP A 141 8.96 -23.24 -9.74
C ASP A 141 8.70 -21.74 -9.63
N MET A 142 9.73 -20.95 -9.32
CA MET A 142 9.60 -19.50 -9.17
C MET A 142 9.07 -18.83 -10.45
N ASP A 143 9.34 -19.43 -11.61
CA ASP A 143 8.83 -18.97 -12.91
C ASP A 143 7.31 -19.17 -13.05
N ASP A 144 6.71 -20.09 -12.29
CA ASP A 144 5.27 -20.41 -12.33
C ASP A 144 4.43 -19.59 -11.33
N VAL A 145 5.07 -18.83 -10.42
CA VAL A 145 4.35 -18.07 -9.37
C VAL A 145 3.46 -16.98 -9.99
N TRP A 146 3.94 -16.32 -11.04
CA TRP A 146 3.27 -15.23 -11.75
C TRP A 146 2.81 -15.61 -13.17
N GLY A 147 2.86 -16.90 -13.51
CA GLY A 147 2.46 -17.44 -14.81
C GLY A 147 0.94 -17.54 -15.02
#